data_AF-R1EDD3-F1
#
_entry.id   AF-R1EDD3-F1
#
_cell.length_a   1.000
_cell.length_b   1.000
_cell.length_c   1.000
_cell.angle_alpha   90.00
_cell.angle_beta   90.00
_cell.angle_gamma   90.00
#
_symmetry.space_group_name_H-M   'P 1'
#
loop_
_entity.id
_entity.type
_entity.pdbx_description
1 polymer ?
#
loop_
_entity_poly.entity_id
_entity_poly.type
_entity_poly.pdbx_seq_one_letter_code
_entity_poly.pdbx_strand_id
1 'polypeptide(L)'
;MTAVLLLPIAALPLKAKQNKVASIVGVAYFSQFGVILAAALARLGLLKPPPFNSLTNIANAEMERAVAAGDVPPLMATVYAQQFWIGLVADYFAGGQDDAFLPQWCADHITLCASAGLTNV
;
A
#
# COMPACT_ATOMS: atom_id res chain seq x y z
N MET A 1 -40.62 6.14 -11.95
CA MET A 1 -40.04 6.08 -13.31
C MET A 1 -38.55 6.24 -13.17
N THR A 2 -37.83 5.20 -13.57
CA THR A 2 -36.41 4.93 -13.33
C THR A 2 -35.56 5.63 -14.37
N ALA A 3 -34.51 6.34 -13.95
CA ALA A 3 -33.43 6.77 -14.83
C ALA A 3 -32.11 6.62 -14.07
N VAL A 4 -31.60 5.38 -14.04
CA VAL A 4 -30.23 5.10 -13.62
C VAL A 4 -29.34 5.45 -14.81
N LEU A 5 -28.64 6.58 -14.72
CA LEU A 5 -27.60 6.95 -15.67
C LEU A 5 -26.44 5.94 -15.53
N LEU A 6 -26.31 5.07 -16.53
CA LEU A 6 -25.10 4.30 -16.80
C LEU A 6 -24.00 5.29 -17.20
N LEU A 7 -23.15 5.68 -16.24
CA LEU A 7 -21.85 6.27 -16.56
C LEU A 7 -20.88 5.13 -16.90
N PRO A 8 -20.16 5.23 -18.03
CA PRO A 8 -19.21 4.21 -18.44
C PRO A 8 -18.06 4.17 -17.43
N ILE A 9 -17.70 2.95 -17.04
CA ILE A 9 -16.51 2.61 -16.27
C ILE A 9 -15.30 3.15 -17.04
N ALA A 10 -14.88 4.38 -16.74
CA ALA A 10 -13.61 4.90 -17.19
C ALA A 10 -12.54 4.16 -16.40
N ALA A 11 -11.87 3.24 -17.10
CA ALA A 11 -10.73 2.48 -16.64
C ALA A 11 -9.80 3.34 -15.78
N LEU A 12 -9.55 2.93 -14.54
CA LEU A 12 -8.38 3.32 -13.76
C LEU A 12 -7.14 3.03 -14.63
N PRO A 13 -6.41 4.04 -15.13
CA PRO A 13 -5.12 3.77 -15.71
C PRO A 13 -4.15 3.57 -14.55
N LEU A 14 -4.12 2.36 -13.97
CA LEU A 14 -2.97 1.86 -13.23
C LEU A 14 -1.82 1.68 -14.22
N LYS A 15 -1.28 2.80 -14.73
CA LYS A 15 -0.02 2.84 -15.46
C LYS A 15 1.14 2.85 -14.45
N ALA A 16 1.13 1.88 -13.52
CA ALA A 16 2.34 1.53 -12.81
C ALA A 16 3.26 0.89 -13.83
N LYS A 17 4.38 1.54 -14.15
CA LYS A 17 5.46 0.93 -14.94
C LYS A 17 6.08 -0.16 -14.06
N GLN A 18 5.41 -1.31 -13.97
CA GLN A 18 5.78 -2.43 -13.12
C GLN A 18 7.09 -3.03 -13.60
N ASN A 19 8.19 -2.71 -12.92
CA ASN A 19 9.41 -3.47 -13.03
C ASN A 19 9.15 -4.87 -12.46
N LYS A 20 9.23 -5.90 -13.31
CA LYS A 20 8.88 -7.30 -12.97
C LYS A 20 9.58 -7.84 -11.72
N VAL A 21 10.75 -7.31 -11.38
CA VAL A 21 11.52 -7.68 -10.19
C VAL A 21 10.87 -7.19 -8.88
N ALA A 22 10.26 -6.00 -8.88
CA ALA A 22 9.63 -5.41 -7.71
C ALA A 22 8.35 -6.17 -7.29
N SER A 23 7.57 -6.62 -8.29
CA SER A 23 6.36 -7.42 -8.04
C SER A 23 6.69 -8.79 -7.43
N ILE A 24 7.86 -9.35 -7.72
CA ILE A 24 8.26 -10.67 -7.20
C ILE A 24 8.67 -10.57 -5.73
N VAL A 25 9.36 -9.51 -5.31
CA VAL A 25 9.75 -9.34 -3.88
C VAL A 25 8.53 -9.02 -3.02
N GLY A 26 7.66 -8.13 -3.49
CA GLY A 26 6.39 -7.83 -2.85
C GLY A 26 5.53 -9.09 -2.70
N VAL A 27 5.34 -9.88 -3.75
CA VAL A 27 4.56 -11.14 -3.69
C VAL A 27 5.27 -12.23 -2.89
N ALA A 28 6.60 -12.33 -2.99
CA ALA A 28 7.38 -13.31 -2.26
C ALA A 28 7.24 -13.11 -0.77
N TYR A 29 7.27 -11.86 -0.25
CA TYR A 29 7.07 -11.54 1.18
C TYR A 29 5.77 -12.12 1.76
N PHE A 30 4.71 -12.20 0.95
CA PHE A 30 3.39 -12.75 1.36
C PHE A 30 3.21 -14.23 1.07
N SER A 31 4.19 -14.90 0.46
CA SER A 31 4.25 -16.36 0.52
C SER A 31 4.62 -16.79 1.95
N GLN A 32 4.18 -17.99 2.38
CA GLN A 32 4.51 -18.54 3.70
C GLN A 32 6.04 -18.60 3.98
N PHE A 33 6.85 -18.59 2.92
CA PHE A 33 8.32 -18.57 2.97
C PHE A 33 8.92 -17.17 2.84
N GLY A 34 8.13 -16.17 2.43
CA GLY A 34 8.52 -14.78 2.22
C GLY A 34 8.96 -14.07 3.46
N VAL A 35 8.18 -14.20 4.53
CA VAL A 35 8.47 -13.58 5.82
C VAL A 35 9.75 -14.17 6.42
N ILE A 36 9.97 -15.49 6.26
CA ILE A 36 11.19 -16.16 6.73
C ILE A 36 12.41 -15.71 5.90
N LEU A 37 12.27 -15.66 4.58
CA LEU A 37 13.32 -15.22 3.67
C LEU A 37 13.66 -13.75 3.92
N ALA A 38 12.68 -12.87 4.01
CA ALA A 38 12.88 -11.46 4.31
C ALA A 38 13.51 -11.24 5.70
N ALA A 39 13.10 -12.00 6.71
CA ALA A 39 13.75 -11.96 8.03
C ALA A 39 15.21 -12.44 8.00
N ALA A 40 15.52 -13.44 7.17
CA ALA A 40 16.89 -13.91 6.96
C ALA A 40 17.75 -12.87 6.21
N LEU A 41 17.23 -12.27 5.13
CA LEU A 41 17.93 -11.19 4.42
C LEU A 41 18.09 -9.94 5.28
N ALA A 42 17.12 -9.63 6.14
CA ALA A 42 17.21 -8.51 7.07
C ALA A 42 18.31 -8.72 8.12
N ARG A 43 18.45 -9.94 8.66
CA ARG A 43 19.54 -10.28 9.59
C ARG A 43 20.93 -10.23 8.94
N LEU A 44 21.01 -10.45 7.63
CA LEU A 44 22.25 -10.32 6.87
C LEU A 44 22.56 -8.86 6.46
N GLY A 45 21.67 -7.90 6.79
CA GLY A 45 21.82 -6.50 6.41
C GLY A 45 21.60 -6.23 4.92
N LEU A 46 21.12 -7.21 4.16
CA LEU A 46 20.79 -7.09 2.74
C LEU A 46 19.37 -6.55 2.50
N LEU A 47 18.57 -6.46 3.57
CA LEU A 47 17.20 -5.97 3.52
C LEU A 47 16.91 -5.06 4.71
N LYS A 48 16.51 -3.82 4.45
CA LYS A 48 16.00 -2.93 5.49
C LYS A 48 14.50 -3.19 5.66
N PRO A 49 14.01 -3.48 6.87
CA PRO A 49 12.60 -3.74 7.07
C PRO A 49 11.81 -2.43 6.89
N PRO A 50 10.65 -2.48 6.20
CA PRO A 50 9.78 -1.32 6.12
C PRO A 50 9.23 -0.93 7.50
N PRO A 51 8.87 0.34 7.69
CA PRO A 51 8.21 0.82 8.90
C PRO A 51 6.74 0.35 8.93
N PHE A 52 6.55 -0.92 9.25
CA PHE A 52 5.27 -1.63 9.16
C PHE A 52 4.13 -0.92 9.90
N ASN A 53 4.38 -0.33 11.08
CA ASN A 53 3.36 0.40 11.82
C ASN A 53 2.81 1.59 11.02
N SER A 54 3.69 2.37 10.40
CA SER A 54 3.29 3.52 9.61
C SER A 54 2.56 3.11 8.33
N LEU A 55 3.04 2.07 7.63
CA LEU A 55 2.35 1.54 6.44
C LEU A 55 0.96 1.00 6.78
N THR A 56 0.82 0.31 7.92
CA THR A 56 -0.48 -0.18 8.40
C THR A 56 -1.42 0.98 8.74
N ASN A 57 -0.93 2.03 9.39
CA ASN A 57 -1.75 3.21 9.68
C ASN A 57 -2.25 3.88 8.40
N ILE A 58 -1.41 3.99 7.37
CA ILE A 58 -1.81 4.53 6.05
C ILE A 58 -2.89 3.64 5.42
N ALA A 59 -2.69 2.32 5.41
CA ALA A 59 -3.65 1.39 4.84
C ALA A 59 -5.01 1.43 5.55
N ASN A 60 -5.02 1.58 6.89
CA ASN A 60 -6.25 1.73 7.66
C ASN A 60 -6.94 3.06 7.38
N ALA A 61 -6.18 4.15 7.28
CA ALA A 61 -6.73 5.47 6.95
C ALA A 61 -7.35 5.50 5.54
N GLU A 62 -6.73 4.83 4.57
CA GLU A 62 -7.30 4.72 3.21
C GLU A 62 -8.54 3.82 3.19
N MET A 63 -8.54 2.73 3.97
CA MET A 63 -9.72 1.89 4.15
C MET A 63 -10.88 2.68 4.74
N GLU A 64 -10.66 3.45 5.80
CA GLU A 64 -11.70 4.29 6.43
C GLU A 64 -12.24 5.32 5.45
N ARG A 65 -11.36 5.97 4.67
CA ARG A 65 -11.75 6.90 3.60
C ARG A 65 -12.62 6.22 2.54
N ALA A 66 -12.21 5.06 2.06
CA ALA A 66 -12.90 4.32 1.00
C ALA A 66 -14.27 3.78 1.47
N VAL A 67 -14.38 3.36 2.73
CA VAL A 67 -15.67 2.95 3.31
C VAL A 67 -16.59 4.16 3.50
N ALA A 68 -16.06 5.28 4.01
CA ALA A 68 -16.85 6.49 4.21
C ALA A 68 -17.33 7.12 2.88
N ALA A 69 -16.53 6.99 1.81
CA ALA A 69 -16.89 7.43 0.46
C ALA A 69 -17.91 6.49 -0.23
N GLY A 70 -18.11 5.27 0.30
CA GLY A 70 -18.94 4.24 -0.33
C GLY A 70 -18.24 3.47 -1.46
N ASP A 71 -16.93 3.65 -1.62
CA ASP A 71 -16.12 2.96 -2.64
C ASP A 71 -15.89 1.49 -2.30
N VAL A 72 -15.84 1.17 -1.00
CA VAL A 72 -15.62 -0.19 -0.48
C VAL A 72 -16.73 -0.56 0.50
N PRO A 73 -17.43 -1.69 0.33
CA PRO A 73 -18.39 -2.15 1.32
C PRO A 73 -17.67 -2.55 2.61
N PRO A 74 -18.23 -2.30 3.80
CA PRO A 74 -17.58 -2.60 5.09
C PRO A 74 -17.10 -4.06 5.24
N LEU A 75 -17.83 -5.00 4.64
CA LEU A 75 -17.48 -6.42 4.61
C LEU A 75 -16.16 -6.73 3.85
N MET A 76 -15.75 -5.85 2.94
CA MET A 76 -14.51 -5.97 2.16
C MET A 76 -13.40 -5.03 2.65
N ALA A 77 -13.66 -4.24 3.70
CA ALA A 77 -12.73 -3.22 4.19
C ALA A 77 -11.36 -3.81 4.56
N THR A 78 -11.34 -4.93 5.29
CA THR A 78 -10.10 -5.61 5.70
C THR A 78 -9.30 -6.14 4.50
N VAL A 79 -9.98 -6.70 3.49
CA VAL A 79 -9.32 -7.20 2.28
C VAL A 79 -8.72 -6.05 1.49
N TYR A 80 -9.45 -4.94 1.39
CA TYR A 80 -8.99 -3.73 0.73
C TYR A 80 -7.76 -3.14 1.44
N ALA A 81 -7.81 -2.97 2.76
CA ALA A 81 -6.68 -2.51 3.57
C ALA A 81 -5.44 -3.40 3.38
N GLN A 82 -5.64 -4.72 3.37
CA GLN A 82 -4.55 -5.67 3.16
C GLN A 82 -3.92 -5.54 1.77
N GLN A 83 -4.73 -5.39 0.72
CA GLN A 83 -4.23 -5.18 -0.64
C GLN A 83 -3.47 -3.86 -0.79
N PHE A 84 -3.99 -2.78 -0.20
CA PHE A 84 -3.32 -1.49 -0.18
C PHE A 84 -1.97 -1.58 0.55
N TRP A 85 -1.95 -2.25 1.70
CA TRP A 85 -0.74 -2.49 2.48
C TRP A 85 0.31 -3.30 1.72
N ILE A 86 -0.11 -4.36 1.00
CA ILE A 86 0.78 -5.14 0.12
C ILE A 86 1.42 -4.21 -0.92
N GLY A 87 0.63 -3.34 -1.54
CA GLY A 87 1.10 -2.36 -2.51
C GLY A 87 2.16 -1.42 -1.93
N LEU A 88 1.88 -0.83 -0.76
CA LEU A 88 2.82 0.03 -0.05
C LEU A 88 4.16 -0.65 0.27
N VAL A 89 4.09 -1.91 0.73
CA VAL A 89 5.30 -2.70 1.02
C VAL A 89 6.09 -2.97 -0.26
N ALA A 90 5.41 -3.29 -1.36
CA ALA A 90 6.05 -3.49 -2.65
C ALA A 90 6.72 -2.20 -3.16
N ASP A 91 6.09 -1.04 -2.99
CA ASP A 91 6.63 0.27 -3.37
C ASP A 91 7.86 0.63 -2.53
N TYR A 92 7.86 0.34 -1.22
CA TYR A 92 9.03 0.52 -0.35
C TYR A 92 10.24 -0.28 -0.84
N PHE A 93 10.02 -1.56 -1.20
CA PHE A 93 11.10 -2.40 -1.74
C PHE A 93 11.52 -1.96 -3.15
N ALA A 94 10.60 -1.42 -3.96
CA ALA A 94 10.91 -0.87 -5.28
C ALA A 94 11.73 0.42 -5.20
N GLY A 95 11.49 1.24 -4.16
CA GLY A 95 12.21 2.48 -3.89
C GLY A 95 13.61 2.30 -3.32
N GLY A 96 14.12 1.07 -3.23
CA GLY A 96 15.48 0.79 -2.74
C GLY A 96 15.59 0.66 -1.22
N GLN A 97 14.47 0.51 -0.51
CA GLN A 97 14.45 0.29 0.95
C GLN A 97 15.06 1.45 1.75
N ASP A 98 14.74 2.67 1.32
CA ASP A 98 15.26 3.92 1.87
C ASP A 98 14.38 4.41 3.03
N ASP A 99 15.00 5.02 4.04
CA ASP A 99 14.31 5.76 5.10
C ASP A 99 13.55 6.97 4.53
N ALA A 100 14.02 7.50 3.40
CA ALA A 100 13.35 8.57 2.67
C ALA A 100 12.04 8.16 2.00
N PHE A 101 11.71 6.87 1.93
CA PHE A 101 10.49 6.40 1.29
C PHE A 101 9.24 7.04 1.90
N LEU A 102 9.07 6.97 3.23
CA LEU A 102 7.86 7.50 3.87
C LEU A 102 7.71 9.02 3.73
N PRO A 103 8.76 9.82 4.02
CA PRO A 103 8.70 11.26 3.81
C PRO A 103 8.34 11.64 2.35
N GLN A 104 8.96 10.96 1.37
CA GLN A 104 8.66 11.20 -0.05
C GLN A 104 7.24 10.78 -0.42
N TRP A 105 6.83 9.59 -0.01
CA TRP A 105 5.49 9.08 -0.29
C TRP A 105 4.41 9.95 0.35
N CYS A 106 4.64 10.43 1.58
CA CYS A 106 3.75 11.34 2.29
C CYS A 106 3.73 12.76 1.69
N ALA A 107 4.82 13.22 1.07
CA ALA A 107 4.81 14.48 0.33
C ALA A 107 3.85 14.44 -0.87
N ASP A 108 3.70 13.27 -1.51
CA ASP A 108 2.74 13.07 -2.61
C ASP A 108 1.31 12.76 -2.11
N HIS A 109 1.16 12.31 -0.86
CA HIS A 109 -0.11 11.84 -0.27
C HIS A 109 -0.43 12.54 1.06
N ILE A 110 -0.22 13.86 1.14
CA ILE A 110 -0.29 14.66 2.38
C ILE A 110 -1.58 14.42 3.17
N THR A 111 -2.74 14.44 2.50
CA THR A 111 -4.04 14.29 3.15
C THR A 111 -4.22 12.90 3.77
N LEU A 112 -3.70 11.86 3.10
CA LEU A 112 -3.79 10.49 3.57
C LEU A 112 -2.78 10.18 4.68
N CYS A 113 -1.56 10.74 4.60
CA CYS A 113 -0.62 10.63 5.72
C CYS A 113 -1.09 11.41 6.95
N ALA A 114 -1.73 12.57 6.77
CA ALA A 114 -2.32 13.30 7.88
C ALA A 114 -3.43 12.49 8.58
N SER A 115 -4.33 11.83 7.83
CA SER A 115 -5.36 10.97 8.43
C SER A 115 -4.78 9.71 9.08
N ALA A 116 -3.62 9.24 8.63
CA ALA A 116 -2.86 8.16 9.26
C ALA A 116 -2.07 8.57 10.53
N GLY A 117 -2.14 9.84 10.94
CA GLY A 117 -1.40 10.36 12.10
C GLY A 117 0.09 10.62 11.82
N LEU A 118 0.48 10.72 10.55
CA LEU A 118 1.86 10.83 10.07
C LEU A 118 2.16 12.27 9.62
N THR A 119 2.05 13.23 10.53
CA THR A 119 2.17 14.68 10.22
C THR A 119 3.59 15.23 10.24
N ASN A 120 4.58 14.47 10.72
CA ASN A 120 5.98 14.91 10.85
C ASN A 120 6.97 13.84 10.36
N VAL A 121 6.64 13.12 9.28
CA VAL A 121 7.54 12.11 8.71
C VAL A 121 8.49 12.72 7.70
#